data_AF-A0A0E0RFK7-F1
#
_entry.id   AF-A0A0E0RFK7-F1
#
_cell.length_a   1.000
_cell.length_b   1.000
_cell.length_c   1.000
_cell.angle_alpha   90.00
_cell.angle_beta   90.00
_cell.angle_gamma   90.00
#
_symmetry.space_group_name_H-M   'P 1'
#
loop_
_entity.id
_entity.type
_entity.pdbx_description
1 polymer ?
#
loop_
_entity_poly.entity_id
_entity_poly.type
_entity_poly.pdbx_seq_one_letter_code
_entity_poly.pdbx_strand_id
1 'polypeptide(L)'
;MADPVSSVKHITEIALKIKHAVETVQRNKEDCLKIRRRVMRVSDILSLLHETQNILSSPAVRAALEDLAETLHHAHTLVVSCQEKNVVCLFCAATTLSNKLRRVNDQITDQVMVGILATTVHEIANTM
;
A
#
# COMPACT_ATOMS: atom_id res chain seq x y z
N MET A 1 6.90 17.73 6.56
CA MET A 1 7.15 16.35 7.00
C MET A 1 5.94 15.90 7.80
N ALA A 2 5.22 14.87 7.37
CA ALA A 2 4.02 14.44 8.08
C ALA A 2 4.42 13.76 9.40
N ASP A 3 3.64 13.97 10.45
CA ASP A 3 3.78 13.20 11.69
C ASP A 3 3.48 11.70 11.39
N PRO A 4 4.28 10.74 11.90
CA PRO A 4 4.13 9.33 11.56
C PRO A 4 2.74 8.75 11.89
N VAL A 5 2.09 9.24 12.95
CA VAL A 5 0.72 8.83 13.31
C VAL A 5 -0.26 9.29 12.24
N SER A 6 -0.07 10.50 11.72
CA SER A 6 -0.85 11.01 10.59
C SER A 6 -0.67 10.14 9.34
N SER A 7 0.56 9.73 9.03
CA SER A 7 0.86 8.85 7.90
C SER A 7 0.19 7.47 8.05
N VAL A 8 0.25 6.85 9.24
CA VAL A 8 -0.42 5.56 9.50
C VAL A 8 -1.94 5.69 9.35
N LYS A 9 -2.55 6.74 9.90
CA LYS A 9 -4.00 6.99 9.72
C LYS A 9 -4.36 7.13 8.24
N HIS A 10 -3.57 7.89 7.50
CA HIS A 10 -3.80 8.08 6.07
C HIS A 10 -3.69 6.77 5.27
N ILE A 11 -2.69 5.93 5.58
CA ILE A 11 -2.53 4.61 4.99
C ILE A 11 -3.77 3.74 5.25
N THR A 12 -4.26 3.71 6.49
CA THR A 12 -5.45 2.94 6.87
C THR A 12 -6.70 3.43 6.13
N GLU A 13 -6.87 4.74 5.95
CA GLU A 13 -7.96 5.30 5.15
C GLU A 13 -7.90 4.87 3.68
N ILE A 14 -6.71 4.91 3.05
CA ILE A 14 -6.54 4.46 1.67
C ILE A 14 -6.79 2.96 1.55
N ALA A 15 -6.33 2.16 2.53
CA ALA A 15 -6.57 0.73 2.58
C ALA A 15 -8.06 0.38 2.56
N LEU A 16 -8.86 1.11 3.34
CA LEU A 16 -10.31 0.98 3.32
C LEU A 16 -10.91 1.38 1.97
N LYS A 17 -10.46 2.47 1.35
CA LYS A 17 -10.92 2.86 0.00
C LYS A 17 -10.64 1.78 -1.04
N ILE A 18 -9.44 1.19 -1.02
CA ILE A 18 -9.08 0.05 -1.88
C ILE A 18 -10.00 -1.14 -1.63
N LYS A 19 -10.24 -1.50 -0.35
CA LYS A 19 -11.14 -2.60 0.01
C LYS A 19 -12.52 -2.44 -0.64
N HIS A 20 -13.13 -1.27 -0.49
CA HIS A 20 -14.46 -0.98 -1.06
C HIS A 20 -14.41 -0.94 -2.60
N ALA A 21 -13.37 -0.33 -3.18
CA ALA A 21 -13.25 -0.24 -4.63
C ALA A 21 -13.15 -1.62 -5.30
N VAL A 22 -12.48 -2.59 -4.66
CA VAL A 22 -12.37 -3.98 -5.15
C VAL A 22 -13.71 -4.72 -5.18
N GLU A 23 -14.71 -4.30 -4.42
CA GLU A 23 -16.04 -4.96 -4.41
C GLU A 23 -16.80 -4.76 -5.73
N THR A 24 -16.47 -3.71 -6.49
CA THR A 24 -17.19 -3.32 -7.71
C THR A 24 -16.36 -3.48 -9.00
N VAL A 25 -15.13 -4.00 -8.91
CA VAL A 25 -14.28 -4.19 -10.10
C VAL A 25 -14.87 -5.22 -11.06
N GLN A 26 -14.76 -4.93 -12.36
CA GLN A 26 -15.24 -5.79 -13.44
C GLN A 26 -14.08 -6.41 -14.24
N ARG A 27 -12.87 -5.87 -14.11
CA ARG A 27 -11.67 -6.29 -14.83
C ARG A 27 -10.55 -6.61 -13.84
N ASN A 28 -9.63 -7.49 -14.25
CA ASN A 28 -8.43 -7.84 -13.46
C ASN A 28 -8.74 -8.23 -12.01
N LYS A 29 -9.90 -8.87 -11.77
CA LYS A 29 -10.44 -9.14 -10.43
C LYS A 29 -9.44 -9.85 -9.53
N GLU A 30 -8.72 -10.84 -10.05
CA GLU A 30 -7.70 -11.57 -9.28
C GLU A 30 -6.52 -10.68 -8.84
N ASP A 31 -6.04 -9.79 -9.71
CA ASP A 31 -4.96 -8.87 -9.37
C ASP A 31 -5.43 -7.82 -8.35
N CYS A 32 -6.64 -7.28 -8.53
CA CYS A 32 -7.28 -6.39 -7.55
C CYS A 32 -7.48 -7.07 -6.18
N LEU A 33 -7.92 -8.34 -6.16
CA LEU A 33 -8.08 -9.11 -4.91
C LEU A 33 -6.74 -9.39 -4.22
N LYS A 34 -5.66 -9.61 -4.97
CA LYS A 34 -4.30 -9.72 -4.41
C LYS A 34 -3.86 -8.42 -3.76
N ILE A 35 -4.04 -7.29 -4.44
CA ILE A 35 -3.74 -5.96 -3.89
C ILE A 35 -4.53 -5.74 -2.60
N ARG A 36 -5.86 -5.94 -2.62
CA ARG A 36 -6.70 -5.83 -1.41
C ARG A 36 -6.15 -6.66 -0.26
N ARG A 37 -5.84 -7.94 -0.49
CA ARG A 37 -5.30 -8.83 0.56
C ARG A 37 -3.96 -8.35 1.11
N ARG A 38 -3.10 -7.75 0.29
CA ARG A 38 -1.80 -7.25 0.72
C ARG A 38 -1.96 -5.97 1.52
N VAL A 39 -2.72 -5.01 0.99
CA VAL A 39 -2.96 -3.72 1.62
C VAL A 39 -3.65 -3.85 2.98
N MET A 40 -4.65 -4.74 3.10
CA MET A 40 -5.29 -4.99 4.39
C MET A 40 -4.31 -5.54 5.43
N ARG A 41 -3.47 -6.52 5.05
CA ARG A 41 -2.44 -7.06 5.96
C ARG A 41 -1.44 -5.99 6.41
N VAL A 42 -1.01 -5.13 5.49
CA VAL A 42 -0.11 -4.01 5.79
C VAL A 42 -0.79 -3.03 6.76
N SER A 43 -2.07 -2.70 6.53
CA SER A 43 -2.85 -1.82 7.41
C SER A 43 -3.02 -2.39 8.81
N ASP A 44 -3.23 -3.70 8.94
CA ASP A 44 -3.38 -4.38 10.24
C ASP A 44 -2.05 -4.33 11.02
N ILE A 45 -0.92 -4.59 10.35
CA ILE A 45 0.43 -4.52 10.93
C ILE A 45 0.76 -3.09 11.38
N LEU A 46 0.47 -2.09 10.53
CA LEU A 46 0.75 -0.69 10.86
C LEU A 46 -0.12 -0.18 12.01
N SER A 47 -1.35 -0.68 12.14
CA SER A 47 -2.22 -0.39 13.29
C SER A 47 -1.60 -0.89 14.59
N LEU A 48 -1.00 -2.09 14.58
CA LEU A 48 -0.28 -2.62 15.74
C LEU A 48 0.98 -1.78 16.08
N LEU A 49 1.72 -1.35 15.06
CA LEU A 49 2.92 -0.51 15.26
C LEU A 49 2.59 0.88 15.80
N HIS A 50 1.40 1.42 15.54
CA HIS A 50 0.94 2.68 16.11
C HIS A 50 0.87 2.63 17.65
N GLU A 51 0.61 1.47 18.24
CA GLU A 51 0.63 1.28 19.69
C GLU A 51 2.06 1.31 20.27
N THR A 52 3.09 1.20 19.42
CA THR A 52 4.52 1.17 19.80
C THR A 52 5.23 2.47 19.39
N GLN A 53 4.92 3.55 20.13
CA GLN A 53 5.21 4.95 19.76
C GLN A 53 6.70 5.30 19.55
N ASN A 54 7.64 4.53 20.12
CA ASN A 54 9.09 4.80 20.00
C ASN A 54 9.64 4.57 18.59
N ILE A 55 9.15 3.55 17.87
CA ILE A 55 9.69 3.14 16.55
C ILE A 55 9.30 4.16 15.45
N LEU A 56 8.12 4.77 15.60
CA LEU A 56 7.58 5.70 14.62
C LEU A 56 8.32 7.03 14.55
N SER A 57 9.12 7.38 15.57
CA SER A 57 9.87 8.65 15.61
C SER A 57 11.10 8.66 14.69
N SER A 58 11.52 7.51 14.17
CA SER A 58 12.68 7.39 13.27
C SER A 58 12.42 8.08 11.92
N PRO A 59 13.31 8.99 11.46
CA PRO A 59 13.20 9.62 10.15
C PRO A 59 13.12 8.61 8.98
N ALA A 60 13.83 7.48 9.10
CA ALA A 60 13.80 6.44 8.07
C ALA A 60 12.43 5.74 8.00
N VAL A 61 11.81 5.48 9.16
CA VAL A 61 10.47 4.91 9.24
C VAL A 61 9.43 5.89 8.68
N ARG A 62 9.56 7.18 8.97
CA ARG A 62 8.69 8.22 8.42
C ARG A 62 8.74 8.28 6.90
N ALA A 63 9.95 8.29 6.32
CA ALA A 63 10.13 8.29 4.87
C ALA A 63 9.50 7.04 4.23
N ALA A 64 9.73 5.86 4.81
CA ALA A 64 9.14 4.61 4.32
C ALA A 64 7.60 4.63 4.38
N LEU A 65 7.00 5.24 5.40
CA LEU A 65 5.55 5.39 5.51
C LEU A 65 5.00 6.39 4.48
N GLU A 66 5.71 7.49 4.20
CA GLU A 66 5.33 8.45 3.16
C GLU A 66 5.36 7.79 1.77
N ASP A 67 6.44 7.07 1.43
CA ASP A 67 6.59 6.33 0.16
C ASP A 67 5.49 5.26 -0.02
N LEU A 68 5.15 4.56 1.07
CA LEU A 68 4.09 3.57 1.08
C LEU A 68 2.72 4.22 0.87
N ALA A 69 2.45 5.36 1.52
CA ALA A 69 1.19 6.08 1.34
C ALA A 69 0.98 6.52 -0.11
N GLU A 70 2.01 7.04 -0.77
CA GLU A 70 1.96 7.41 -2.19
C GLU A 70 1.67 6.19 -3.08
N THR A 71 2.33 5.06 -2.81
CA THR A 71 2.15 3.82 -3.56
C THR A 71 0.74 3.25 -3.38
N LEU A 72 0.17 3.33 -2.17
CA LEU A 72 -1.21 2.93 -1.92
C LEU A 72 -2.21 3.87 -2.61
N HIS A 73 -1.92 5.17 -2.68
CA HIS A 73 -2.74 6.09 -3.46
C HIS A 73 -2.75 5.72 -4.95
N HIS A 74 -1.58 5.39 -5.51
CA HIS A 74 -1.48 4.88 -6.88
C HIS A 74 -2.24 3.57 -7.08
N ALA A 75 -2.11 2.63 -6.14
CA ALA A 75 -2.86 1.37 -6.17
C ALA A 75 -4.37 1.60 -6.16
N HIS A 76 -4.87 2.53 -5.35
CA HIS A 76 -6.28 2.89 -5.32
C HIS A 76 -6.77 3.40 -6.69
N THR A 77 -6.03 4.31 -7.32
CA THR A 77 -6.36 4.82 -8.66
C THR A 77 -6.44 3.69 -9.70
N LEU A 78 -5.47 2.75 -9.69
CA LEU A 78 -5.48 1.60 -10.60
C LEU A 78 -6.67 0.65 -10.33
N VAL A 79 -7.03 0.43 -9.08
CA VAL A 79 -8.20 -0.38 -8.70
C VAL A 79 -9.49 0.29 -9.17
N VAL A 80 -9.63 1.61 -9.03
CA VAL A 80 -10.79 2.36 -9.55
C VAL A 80 -10.89 2.23 -11.08
N SER A 81 -9.77 2.28 -11.81
CA SER A 81 -9.77 2.02 -13.26
C SER A 81 -10.24 0.61 -13.65
N CYS A 82 -10.21 -0.36 -12.72
CA CYS A 82 -10.76 -1.71 -12.96
C CYS A 82 -12.29 -1.78 -12.84
N GLN A 83 -12.95 -0.71 -12.38
CA GLN A 83 -14.40 -0.56 -12.34
C GLN A 83 -14.96 -0.04 -13.67
N GLU A 84 -14.13 0.63 -14.48
CA GLU A 84 -14.56 1.26 -15.74
C GLU A 84 -15.05 0.24 -16.79
N LYS A 85 -16.18 0.57 -17.43
CA LYS A 85 -16.82 -0.22 -18.49
C LYS A 85 -16.39 0.16 -19.91
N ASN A 86 -15.40 1.04 -20.07
CA ASN A 86 -15.07 1.60 -21.39
C ASN A 86 -14.68 0.52 -22.42
N VAL A 87 -15.36 0.57 -23.57
CA VAL A 87 -15.34 -0.42 -24.67
C VAL A 87 -14.11 -0.28 -25.59
N VAL A 88 -13.16 0.60 -25.25
CA VAL A 88 -11.87 0.69 -25.98
C VAL A 88 -11.10 -0.61 -25.73
N CYS A 89 -10.62 -1.24 -26.82
CA CYS A 89 -10.01 -2.59 -26.87
C CYS A 89 -9.75 -3.18 -25.47
N LEU A 90 -10.77 -3.86 -24.94
CA LEU A 90 -10.78 -4.36 -23.56
C LEU A 90 -9.54 -5.20 -23.25
N PHE A 91 -8.98 -5.87 -24.25
CA PHE A 91 -7.80 -6.71 -24.09
C PHE A 91 -6.50 -5.90 -23.96
N CYS A 92 -6.23 -4.93 -24.84
CA CYS A 92 -5.00 -4.11 -24.77
C CYS A 92 -4.94 -3.22 -23.52
N ALA A 93 -6.07 -2.62 -23.17
CA ALA A 93 -6.19 -1.85 -21.93
C ALA A 93 -6.10 -2.76 -20.70
N ALA A 94 -6.57 -4.02 -20.76
CA ALA A 94 -6.52 -4.94 -19.62
C ALA A 94 -5.10 -5.43 -19.37
N THR A 95 -4.35 -5.78 -20.41
CA THR A 95 -2.96 -6.22 -20.28
C THR A 95 -2.07 -5.09 -19.73
N THR A 96 -2.25 -3.87 -20.23
CA THR A 96 -1.52 -2.69 -19.70
C THR A 96 -1.87 -2.43 -18.23
N LEU A 97 -3.15 -2.56 -17.87
CA LEU A 97 -3.63 -2.37 -16.50
C LEU A 97 -3.15 -3.49 -15.57
N SER A 98 -3.20 -4.76 -15.97
CA SER A 98 -2.68 -5.89 -15.19
C SER A 98 -1.18 -5.75 -14.92
N ASN A 99 -0.40 -5.30 -15.91
CA ASN A 99 1.02 -5.01 -15.71
C ASN A 99 1.25 -3.90 -14.67
N LYS A 100 0.44 -2.83 -14.68
CA LYS A 100 0.51 -1.76 -13.67
C LYS A 100 0.10 -2.27 -12.28
N LEU A 101 -0.95 -3.09 -12.19
CA LEU A 101 -1.40 -3.71 -10.93
C LEU A 101 -0.34 -4.65 -10.34
N ARG A 102 0.33 -5.45 -11.17
CA ARG A 102 1.46 -6.28 -10.74
C ARG A 102 2.60 -5.43 -10.20
N ARG A 103 3.02 -4.40 -10.96
CA ARG A 103 4.09 -3.48 -10.54
C ARG A 103 3.77 -2.80 -9.21
N VAL A 104 2.57 -2.27 -9.02
CA VAL A 104 2.22 -1.60 -7.76
C VAL A 104 2.18 -2.61 -6.60
N ASN A 105 1.74 -3.84 -6.85
CA ASN A 105 1.79 -4.90 -5.84
C ASN A 105 3.24 -5.25 -5.44
N ASP A 106 4.16 -5.26 -6.41
CA ASP A 106 5.58 -5.52 -6.17
C ASP A 106 6.20 -4.36 -5.38
N GLN A 107 5.92 -3.11 -5.77
CA GLN A 107 6.36 -1.92 -5.02
C GLN A 107 5.89 -1.92 -3.56
N ILE A 108 4.62 -2.30 -3.29
CA ILE A 108 4.12 -2.47 -1.92
C ILE A 108 4.96 -3.51 -1.16
N THR A 109 5.36 -4.60 -1.82
CA THR A 109 6.19 -5.65 -1.21
C THR A 109 7.56 -5.10 -0.84
N ASP A 110 8.21 -4.44 -1.79
CA ASP A 110 9.56 -3.93 -1.66
C ASP A 110 9.64 -2.87 -0.57
N GLN A 111 8.68 -1.94 -0.53
CA GLN A 111 8.62 -0.89 0.48
C GLN A 111 8.35 -1.43 1.89
N VAL A 112 7.47 -2.42 2.03
CA VAL A 112 7.25 -3.08 3.34
C VAL A 112 8.52 -3.77 3.82
N MET A 113 9.26 -4.44 2.93
CA MET A 113 10.56 -5.05 3.27
C MET A 113 11.58 -4.00 3.73
N VAL A 114 11.65 -2.85 3.04
CA VAL A 114 12.51 -1.73 3.46
C VAL A 114 12.11 -1.20 4.84
N GLY A 115 10.80 -1.09 5.12
CA GLY A 115 10.30 -0.72 6.44
C GLY A 115 10.74 -1.68 7.55
N ILE A 116 10.63 -2.99 7.32
CA ILE A 116 11.08 -4.03 8.27
C ILE A 116 12.60 -3.95 8.50
N LEU A 117 13.38 -3.70 7.44
CA LEU A 117 14.82 -3.51 7.57
C LEU A 117 15.12 -2.26 8.42
N ALA A 118 14.41 -1.16 8.21
CA ALA A 118 14.59 0.06 8.99
C ALA A 118 14.23 -0.12 10.48
N THR A 119 13.17 -0.87 10.79
CA THR A 119 12.80 -1.16 12.19
C THR A 119 13.82 -2.05 12.88
N THR A 120 14.31 -3.10 12.21
CA THR A 120 15.34 -4.00 12.77
C THR A 120 16.68 -3.28 12.98
N VAL A 121 17.11 -2.44 12.05
CA VAL A 121 18.31 -1.60 12.22
C VAL A 121 18.15 -0.62 13.38
N HIS A 122 16.97 0.00 13.54
CA HIS A 122 16.69 0.91 14.64
C HIS A 122 16.77 0.20 16.00
N GLU A 123 16.18 -0.99 16.15
CA GLU A 123 16.29 -1.76 17.39
C GLU A 123 17.73 -2.18 17.71
N ILE A 124 18.49 -2.66 16.73
CA ILE A 124 19.90 -3.04 16.91
C ILE A 124 20.73 -1.83 17.36
N ALA A 125 20.53 -0.67 16.73
CA ALA A 125 21.25 0.56 17.07
C ALA A 125 20.93 1.10 18.48
N ASN A 126 19.77 0.74 19.04
CA ASN A 126 19.34 1.16 20.38
C ASN A 126 19.67 0.13 21.48
N THR A 127 20.20 -1.04 21.09
CA THR A 127 20.62 -2.13 22.00
C THR A 127 22.14 -2.16 22.22
N MET A 128 22.91 -1.39 21.43
CA MET A 128 24.35 -1.15 21.59
C MET A 128 24.61 0.15 22.35
#